data_AF-A0A4R0JQ13-F1
#
_entry.id   AF-A0A4R0JQ13-F1
#
_cell.length_a   1.000
_cell.length_b   1.000
_cell.length_c   1.000
_cell.angle_alpha   90.00
_cell.angle_beta   90.00
_cell.angle_gamma   90.00
#
_symmetry.space_group_name_H-M   'P 1'
#
loop_
_entity.id
_entity.type
_entity.pdbx_description
1 polymer ?
#
loop_
_entity_poly.entity_id
_entity_poly.type
_entity_poly.pdbx_seq_one_letter_code
_entity_poly.pdbx_strand_id
1 'polypeptide(L)'
;MCVERGYLGLLESTGGTRESERLVLQGAQTHMIDGIVLSPLSLTGAALAERSPGQPTVLLGEREPPPGWSHVALDSVATSRAVTEHLITTGRRRFAVIGHSEDDRTVGTGSARRLTVWASMPRRWRRTTVRWTPSAE
;
A
#
# COMPACT_ATOMS: atom_id res chain seq x y z
N MET A 1 6.10 -22.26 -2.91
CA MET A 1 7.31 -21.41 -2.99
C MET A 1 8.16 -21.40 -1.72
N CYS A 2 7.66 -21.04 -0.52
CA CYS A 2 8.49 -21.12 0.71
C CYS A 2 8.84 -22.56 1.10
N VAL A 3 7.85 -23.45 1.11
CA VAL A 3 8.02 -24.87 1.45
C VAL A 3 8.94 -25.58 0.45
N GLU A 4 8.82 -25.29 -0.84
CA GLU A 4 9.71 -25.83 -1.89
C GLU A 4 11.17 -25.41 -1.70
N ARG A 5 11.42 -24.33 -0.96
CA ARG A 5 12.75 -23.85 -0.60
C ARG A 5 13.17 -24.26 0.83
N GLY A 6 12.40 -25.12 1.49
CA GLY A 6 12.69 -25.61 2.84
C GLY A 6 12.29 -24.66 3.97
N TYR A 7 11.47 -23.63 3.70
CA TYR A 7 10.99 -22.70 4.72
C TYR A 7 9.57 -23.00 5.17
N LEU A 8 9.33 -22.92 6.47
CA LEU A 8 7.99 -22.89 7.06
C LEU A 8 7.44 -21.46 7.03
N GLY A 9 6.19 -21.28 6.58
CA GLY A 9 5.51 -19.99 6.57
C GLY A 9 4.55 -19.85 7.74
N LEU A 10 4.66 -18.73 8.47
CA LEU A 10 3.64 -18.26 9.39
C LEU A 10 2.92 -17.07 8.74
N LEU A 11 1.59 -17.08 8.78
CA LEU A 11 0.76 -15.97 8.33
C LEU A 11 -0.03 -15.43 9.52
N GLU A 12 0.15 -14.14 9.80
CA GLU A 12 -0.57 -13.43 10.83
C GLU A 12 -1.23 -12.17 10.24
N SER A 13 -2.45 -11.89 10.66
CA SER A 13 -3.15 -10.64 10.31
C SER A 13 -3.04 -9.66 11.45
N THR A 14 -2.48 -8.48 11.20
CA THR A 14 -2.33 -7.42 12.20
C THR A 14 -3.62 -6.64 12.48
N GLY A 15 -4.70 -6.95 11.74
CA GLY A 15 -5.93 -6.16 11.75
C GLY A 15 -5.72 -4.70 11.32
N GLY A 16 -4.55 -4.36 10.76
CA GLY A 16 -4.17 -3.00 10.41
C GLY A 16 -4.02 -2.07 11.62
N THR A 17 -3.79 -2.59 12.83
CA THR A 17 -3.55 -1.74 14.00
C THR A 17 -2.06 -1.43 14.16
N ARG A 18 -1.75 -0.20 14.57
CA ARG A 18 -0.35 0.22 14.81
C ARG A 18 0.32 -0.65 15.88
N GLU A 19 -0.41 -1.02 16.91
CA GLU A 19 0.12 -1.81 18.02
C GLU A 19 0.48 -3.22 17.56
N SER A 20 -0.41 -3.91 16.85
CA SER A 20 -0.14 -5.24 16.32
C SER A 20 1.03 -5.24 15.33
N GLU A 21 1.08 -4.27 14.41
CA GLU A 21 2.20 -4.15 13.47
C GLU A 21 3.53 -3.88 14.19
N ARG A 22 3.51 -3.05 15.24
CA ARG A 22 4.70 -2.80 16.08
C ARG A 22 5.14 -4.05 16.82
N LEU A 23 4.21 -4.86 17.35
CA LEU A 23 4.53 -6.11 18.05
C LEU A 23 5.19 -7.12 17.11
N VAL A 24 4.69 -7.25 15.88
CA VAL A 24 5.31 -8.08 14.84
C VAL A 24 6.74 -7.62 14.56
N LEU A 25 6.97 -6.31 14.39
CA LEU A 25 8.32 -5.76 14.12
C LEU A 25 9.28 -5.86 15.30
N GLN A 26 8.79 -5.65 16.52
CA GLN A 26 9.61 -5.71 17.74
C GLN A 26 9.93 -7.13 18.18
N GLY A 27 9.28 -8.10 17.55
CA GLY A 27 9.71 -9.45 17.68
C GLY A 27 9.33 -10.11 19.01
N ALA A 28 8.26 -9.64 19.66
CA ALA A 28 7.77 -10.23 20.92
C ALA A 28 7.39 -11.73 20.78
N GLN A 29 7.31 -12.27 19.55
CA GLN A 29 7.05 -13.68 19.24
C GLN A 29 8.19 -14.34 18.42
N THR A 30 9.34 -13.67 18.27
CA THR A 30 10.26 -13.94 17.14
C THR A 30 11.54 -14.72 17.43
N HIS A 31 11.78 -15.20 18.64
CA HIS A 31 12.94 -16.08 18.86
C HIS A 31 12.90 -17.40 18.06
N MET A 32 11.82 -17.65 17.30
CA MET A 32 11.59 -18.85 16.48
C MET A 32 11.45 -18.57 14.97
N ILE A 33 11.62 -17.33 14.50
CA ILE A 33 11.45 -16.98 13.07
C ILE A 33 12.81 -16.53 12.50
N ASP A 34 13.05 -16.75 11.20
CA ASP A 34 14.31 -16.33 10.56
C ASP A 34 14.21 -14.98 9.84
N GLY A 35 12.99 -14.54 9.52
CA GLY A 35 12.71 -13.26 8.88
C GLY A 35 11.23 -12.94 8.75
N ILE A 36 10.93 -11.67 8.49
CA ILE A 36 9.57 -11.13 8.43
C ILE A 36 9.31 -10.53 7.05
N VAL A 37 8.12 -10.80 6.51
CA VAL A 37 7.56 -10.05 5.38
C VAL A 37 6.33 -9.30 5.89
N LEU A 38 6.41 -7.98 5.98
CA LEU A 38 5.36 -7.14 6.58
C LEU A 38 4.73 -6.22 5.54
N SER A 39 3.41 -6.22 5.45
CA SER A 39 2.63 -5.23 4.68
C SER A 39 1.99 -4.23 5.64
N PRO A 40 2.66 -3.13 6.03
CA PRO A 40 2.14 -2.20 7.01
C PRO A 40 0.97 -1.38 6.44
N LEU A 41 -0.07 -1.21 7.26
CA LEU A 41 -1.22 -0.35 6.98
C LEU A 41 -1.22 0.88 7.89
N SER A 42 -0.83 0.71 9.16
CA SER A 42 -0.91 1.77 10.20
C SER A 42 0.45 2.31 10.66
N LEU A 43 1.53 1.57 10.45
CA LEU A 43 2.87 2.05 10.77
C LEU A 43 3.32 3.14 9.81
N THR A 44 3.94 4.16 10.39
CA THR A 44 4.50 5.31 9.67
C THR A 44 6.01 5.10 9.47
N GLY A 45 6.58 5.83 8.51
CA GLY A 45 8.04 5.84 8.31
C GLY A 45 8.82 6.23 9.57
N ALA A 46 8.31 7.19 10.35
CA ALA A 46 8.91 7.56 11.63
C ALA A 46 8.93 6.39 12.63
N ALA A 47 7.82 5.66 12.77
CA ALA A 47 7.75 4.49 13.63
C ALA A 47 8.67 3.35 13.15
N LEU A 48 8.89 3.21 11.85
CA LEU A 48 9.86 2.28 11.28
C LEU A 48 11.31 2.71 11.52
N ALA A 49 11.58 4.03 11.60
CA ALA A 49 12.91 4.57 11.85
C ALA A 49 13.37 4.37 13.31
N GLU A 50 12.43 4.27 14.26
CA GLU A 50 12.68 4.01 15.68
C GLU A 50 13.05 2.54 15.99
N ARG A 51 13.32 1.73 14.96
CA ARG A 51 13.63 0.30 15.07
C ARG A 51 14.87 0.03 15.93
N SER A 52 14.73 -0.91 16.87
CA SER A 52 15.86 -1.64 17.45
C SER A 52 16.31 -2.76 16.49
N PRO A 53 17.62 -3.09 16.40
CA PRO A 53 18.08 -4.18 15.55
C PRO A 53 17.34 -5.48 15.92
N GLY A 54 16.54 -5.97 14.98
CA GLY A 54 15.74 -7.18 15.09
C GLY A 54 15.90 -8.06 13.85
N GLN A 55 14.95 -8.95 13.60
CA GLN A 55 14.99 -9.87 12.47
C GLN A 55 15.10 -9.18 11.09
N PRO A 56 15.70 -9.85 10.10
CA PRO A 56 15.62 -9.44 8.70
C PRO A 56 14.16 -9.24 8.30
N THR A 57 13.82 -8.04 7.84
CA THR A 57 12.45 -7.68 7.51
C THR A 57 12.37 -7.04 6.12
N VAL A 58 11.44 -7.53 5.31
CA VAL A 58 11.07 -6.94 4.01
C VAL A 58 9.69 -6.30 4.13
N LEU A 59 9.58 -5.04 3.72
CA LEU A 59 8.32 -4.32 3.68
C LEU A 59 7.64 -4.49 2.33
N LEU A 60 6.32 -4.65 2.34
CA LEU A 60 5.47 -4.71 1.15
C LEU A 60 4.51 -3.53 1.11
N GLY A 61 4.23 -3.04 -0.10
CA GLY A 61 3.23 -2.00 -0.34
C GLY A 61 3.86 -0.69 -0.80
N GLU A 62 3.03 0.33 -1.02
CA GLU A 62 3.45 1.53 -1.76
C GLU A 62 3.95 2.66 -0.85
N ARG A 63 4.01 2.44 0.47
CA ARG A 63 4.53 3.43 1.40
C ARG A 63 6.05 3.38 1.38
N GLU A 64 6.67 4.49 1.01
CA GLU A 64 8.13 4.64 1.05
C GLU A 64 8.63 4.46 2.49
N PRO A 65 9.51 3.47 2.75
CA PRO A 65 10.09 3.29 4.06
C PRO A 65 11.28 4.23 4.28
N PRO A 66 11.77 4.35 5.52
CA PRO A 66 13.04 5.01 5.79
C PRO A 66 14.19 4.36 5.02
N PRO A 67 15.30 5.08 4.78
CA PRO A 67 16.50 4.50 4.19
C PRO A 67 16.99 3.26 4.94
N GLY A 68 17.49 2.27 4.20
CA GLY A 68 18.06 1.04 4.77
C GLY A 68 17.08 -0.12 4.96
N TRP A 69 15.80 0.05 4.64
CA TRP A 69 14.82 -1.05 4.61
C TRP A 69 14.81 -1.77 3.26
N SER A 70 14.69 -3.10 3.30
CA SER A 70 14.34 -3.87 2.10
C SER A 70 12.86 -3.71 1.81
N HIS A 71 12.52 -3.33 0.58
CA HIS A 71 11.16 -2.92 0.24
C HIS A 71 10.78 -3.39 -1.16
N VAL A 72 9.56 -3.91 -1.28
CA VAL A 72 8.97 -4.30 -2.55
C VAL A 72 7.64 -3.56 -2.70
N ALA A 73 7.58 -2.69 -3.70
CA ALA A 73 6.41 -1.90 -4.04
C ALA A 73 6.07 -2.05 -5.52
N LEU A 74 4.79 -1.80 -5.82
CA LEU A 74 4.35 -1.56 -7.19
C LEU A 74 4.45 -0.06 -7.48
N ASP A 75 4.93 0.27 -8.68
CA ASP A 75 4.80 1.64 -9.18
C ASP A 75 3.35 1.89 -9.63
N SER A 76 2.53 2.25 -8.65
CA SER A 76 1.12 2.55 -8.86
C SER A 76 0.90 3.79 -9.73
N VAL A 77 1.85 4.72 -9.73
CA VAL A 77 1.80 5.93 -10.54
C VAL A 77 1.97 5.54 -12.01
N ALA A 78 3.05 4.84 -12.35
CA ALA A 78 3.28 4.37 -13.72
C ALA A 78 2.14 3.44 -14.19
N THR A 79 1.69 2.53 -13.33
CA THR A 79 0.58 1.62 -13.64
C THR A 79 -0.71 2.38 -13.95
N SER A 80 -1.10 3.33 -13.09
CA SER A 80 -2.31 4.14 -13.29
C SER A 80 -2.24 4.98 -14.54
N ARG A 81 -1.05 5.51 -14.87
CA ARG A 81 -0.80 6.24 -16.10
C ARG A 81 -0.99 5.36 -17.33
N ALA A 82 -0.36 4.18 -17.36
CA ALA A 82 -0.47 3.24 -18.48
C ALA A 82 -1.94 2.82 -18.72
N VAL A 83 -2.68 2.51 -17.64
CA VAL A 83 -4.11 2.18 -17.73
C VAL A 83 -4.92 3.36 -18.28
N THR A 84 -4.66 4.58 -17.81
CA THR A 84 -5.38 5.78 -18.27
C THR A 84 -5.09 6.06 -19.75
N GLU A 85 -3.83 5.97 -20.17
CA GLU A 85 -3.42 6.13 -21.57
C GLU A 85 -4.09 5.08 -22.47
N HIS A 86 -4.15 3.82 -22.03
CA HIS A 86 -4.85 2.76 -22.76
C HIS A 86 -6.36 3.06 -22.92
N LEU A 87 -7.02 3.56 -21.88
CA LEU A 87 -8.44 3.93 -21.97
C LEU A 87 -8.68 5.12 -22.90
N ILE A 88 -7.79 6.12 -22.90
CA ILE A 88 -7.89 7.27 -23.81
C ILE A 88 -7.71 6.81 -25.27
N THR A 89 -6.68 6.00 -25.53
CA THR A 89 -6.38 5.51 -26.90
C THR A 89 -7.49 4.63 -27.46
N THR A 90 -8.21 3.88 -26.60
CA THR A 90 -9.39 3.10 -26.97
C THR A 90 -10.69 3.93 -27.07
N GLY A 91 -10.60 5.26 -26.99
CA GLY A 91 -11.71 6.17 -27.26
C GLY A 91 -12.59 6.51 -26.06
N ARG A 92 -12.19 6.17 -24.83
CA ARG A 92 -12.94 6.52 -23.62
C ARG A 92 -12.73 7.99 -23.26
N ARG A 93 -13.83 8.68 -22.92
CA ARG A 93 -13.87 10.15 -22.74
C ARG A 93 -14.48 10.61 -21.41
N ARG A 94 -15.06 9.68 -20.65
CA ARG A 94 -15.69 9.93 -19.35
C ARG A 94 -15.06 9.00 -18.33
N PHE A 95 -14.46 9.57 -17.31
CA PHE A 95 -13.70 8.84 -16.31
C PHE A 95 -14.26 9.15 -14.93
N ALA A 96 -14.38 8.13 -14.10
CA ALA A 96 -14.63 8.27 -12.68
C ALA A 96 -13.46 7.60 -11.94
N VAL A 97 -12.99 8.23 -10.87
CA VAL A 97 -11.96 7.66 -9.98
C VAL A 97 -12.64 7.24 -8.69
N ILE A 98 -12.56 5.95 -8.37
CA ILE A 98 -13.19 5.32 -7.21
C ILE A 98 -12.07 4.77 -6.31
N GLY A 99 -12.27 4.78 -4.98
CA GLY A 99 -11.30 4.24 -4.02
C GLY A 99 -10.34 5.29 -3.43
N HIS A 100 -10.69 6.57 -3.50
CA HIS A 100 -10.01 7.62 -2.77
C HIS A 100 -10.73 7.88 -1.44
N SER A 101 -10.03 7.72 -0.32
CA SER A 101 -10.48 8.22 0.99
C SER A 101 -9.76 9.53 1.30
N GLU A 102 -10.49 10.53 1.78
CA GLU A 102 -9.93 11.75 2.38
C GLU A 102 -9.50 11.51 3.84
N ASP A 103 -9.91 10.37 4.42
CA ASP A 103 -9.59 9.98 5.78
C ASP A 103 -8.20 9.31 5.81
N ASP A 104 -7.23 10.05 6.35
CA ASP A 104 -5.82 9.66 6.56
C ASP A 104 -5.65 8.43 7.48
N ARG A 105 -6.78 7.88 7.99
CA ARG A 105 -6.83 6.64 8.78
C ARG A 105 -6.84 5.37 7.92
N THR A 106 -7.15 5.49 6.63
CA THR A 106 -7.00 4.41 5.64
C THR A 106 -6.20 4.95 4.47
N VAL A 107 -4.90 5.16 4.70
CA VAL A 107 -3.95 5.55 3.64
C VAL A 107 -3.69 4.34 2.73
N GLY A 108 -4.73 3.94 2.00
CA GLY A 108 -4.58 3.13 0.83
C GLY A 108 -3.96 3.95 -0.30
N THR A 109 -3.41 3.25 -1.25
CA THR A 109 -2.78 3.68 -2.51
C THR A 109 -3.65 4.59 -3.40
N GLY A 110 -4.91 4.84 -3.02
CA GLY A 110 -5.90 5.59 -3.79
C GLY A 110 -5.58 7.07 -3.97
N SER A 111 -4.82 7.71 -3.06
CA SER A 111 -4.45 9.12 -3.16
C SER A 111 -3.41 9.39 -4.26
N ALA A 112 -2.33 8.61 -4.31
CA ALA A 112 -1.31 8.68 -5.36
C ALA A 112 -1.89 8.35 -6.75
N ARG A 113 -2.70 7.28 -6.84
CA ARG A 113 -3.40 6.89 -8.08
C ARG A 113 -4.31 8.00 -8.59
N ARG A 114 -5.07 8.66 -7.71
CA ARG A 114 -5.95 9.78 -8.09
C ARG A 114 -5.18 10.94 -8.71
N LEU A 115 -4.06 11.35 -8.12
CA LEU A 115 -3.28 12.48 -8.63
C LEU A 115 -2.71 12.19 -10.03
N THR A 116 -2.24 10.97 -10.28
CA THR A 116 -1.71 10.57 -11.59
C THR A 116 -2.78 10.44 -12.66
N VAL A 117 -3.91 9.80 -12.32
CA VAL A 117 -5.07 9.69 -13.20
C VAL A 117 -5.62 11.10 -13.52
N TRP A 118 -5.66 11.98 -12.52
CA TRP A 118 -6.05 13.37 -12.71
C TRP A 118 -5.06 14.10 -13.61
N ALA A 119 -3.75 14.00 -13.38
CA ALA A 119 -2.70 14.67 -14.13
C ALA A 119 -2.67 14.28 -15.61
N SER A 120 -2.90 13.01 -15.93
CA SER A 120 -2.92 12.48 -17.31
C SER A 120 -4.20 12.80 -18.09
N MET A 121 -5.26 13.31 -17.44
CA MET A 121 -6.50 13.67 -18.12
C MET A 121 -6.48 15.09 -18.72
N PRO A 122 -7.04 15.28 -19.94
CA PRO A 122 -7.35 16.60 -20.48
C PRO A 122 -8.21 17.41 -19.50
N ARG A 123 -7.91 18.70 -19.30
CA ARG A 123 -8.62 19.57 -18.33
C ARG A 123 -10.15 19.53 -18.45
N ARG A 124 -10.66 19.41 -19.68
CA ARG A 124 -12.09 19.29 -20.00
C ARG A 124 -12.78 18.02 -19.49
N TRP A 125 -12.03 16.99 -19.11
CA TRP A 125 -12.53 15.67 -18.69
C TRP A 125 -12.40 15.43 -17.19
N ARG A 126 -11.82 16.39 -16.47
CA ARG A 126 -11.71 16.39 -15.00
C ARG A 126 -13.06 16.77 -14.40
N ARG A 127 -14.03 15.85 -14.40
CA ARG A 127 -15.34 16.04 -13.74
C ARG A 127 -15.50 15.07 -12.57
N THR A 128 -15.83 15.68 -11.44
CA THR A 128 -16.40 15.18 -10.18
C THR A 128 -15.87 13.85 -9.65
N THR A 129 -15.15 13.93 -8.54
CA THR A 129 -14.95 12.82 -7.60
C THR A 129 -16.30 12.24 -7.23
N VAL A 130 -16.56 11.00 -7.60
CA VAL A 130 -17.74 10.29 -7.08
C VAL A 130 -17.40 9.88 -5.66
N ARG A 131 -17.99 10.56 -4.67
CA ARG A 131 -17.90 10.15 -3.27
C ARG A 131 -18.84 8.95 -3.10
N TRP A 132 -18.28 7.79 -2.78
CA TRP A 132 -19.07 6.61 -2.48
C TRP A 132 -19.75 6.81 -1.12
N THR A 133 -21.07 6.78 -1.10
CA THR A 133 -21.88 6.69 0.12
C THR A 133 -22.30 5.24 0.28
N PRO A 134 -21.92 4.55 1.37
CA PRO A 134 -22.46 3.22 1.64
C PRO A 134 -23.98 3.35 1.74
N SER A 135 -24.71 2.55 0.96
CA SER A 135 -26.13 2.30 1.21
C SER A 135 -26.24 1.50 2.51
N ALA A 136 -26.92 2.07 3.50
CA ALA A 136 -27.26 1.36 4.72
C ALA A 136 -28.30 0.29 4.36
N GLU A 137 -27.87 -0.97 4.37
CA GLU A 137 -28.72 -2.16 4.53
C GLU A 137 -28.27 -2.91 5.77
#